data_AF-A0A534U1G0-F1
#
_entry.id   AF-A0A534U1G0-F1
#
_cell.length_a   1.000
_cell.length_b   1.000
_cell.length_c   1.000
_cell.angle_alpha   90.00
_cell.angle_beta   90.00
_cell.angle_gamma   90.00
#
_symmetry.space_group_name_H-M   'P 1'
#
loop_
_entity.id
_entity.type
_entity.pdbx_description
1 polymer ?
#
loop_
_entity_poly.entity_id
_entity_poly.type
_entity_poly.pdbx_seq_one_letter_code
_entity_poly.pdbx_strand_id
1 'polypeptide(L)'
;MTLRNKIYFIIIAASYFIAVLFVLVVAANAEEAGAHAVEQEIVTGPGQHDLSLISSQPWLVEGEVLGTLAAYVYKDMTTERPIDYWELYDKAGDLLAVGWFDKFGIERTAVDRGIMEEKDKLEGIFVLVLGGTVI
;
A
#
# COMPACT_ATOMS: atom_id res chain seq x y z
N MET A 1 -56.10 26.91 -21.54
CA MET A 1 -54.97 26.00 -21.82
C MET A 1 -55.53 24.63 -22.17
N THR A 2 -55.24 24.09 -23.36
CA THR A 2 -55.81 22.80 -23.82
C THR A 2 -55.23 21.63 -23.02
N LEU A 3 -56.01 20.55 -22.84
CA LEU A 3 -55.62 19.37 -22.06
C LEU A 3 -54.25 18.82 -22.49
N ARG A 4 -53.98 18.85 -23.80
CA ARG A 4 -52.71 18.45 -24.42
C ARG A 4 -51.51 19.26 -23.89
N ASN A 5 -51.64 20.57 -23.72
CA ASN A 5 -50.55 21.42 -23.23
C ASN A 5 -50.28 21.20 -21.74
N LYS A 6 -51.30 20.84 -20.95
CA LYS A 6 -51.11 20.44 -19.55
C LYS A 6 -50.36 19.12 -19.43
N ILE A 7 -50.67 18.14 -20.29
CA ILE A 7 -49.97 16.84 -20.31
C ILE A 7 -48.49 17.03 -20.65
N TYR A 8 -48.15 17.83 -21.67
CA TYR A 8 -46.75 18.12 -22.01
C TYR A 8 -46.01 18.80 -20.85
N PHE A 9 -46.65 19.74 -20.16
CA PHE A 9 -46.04 20.43 -19.02
C PHE A 9 -45.72 19.47 -17.87
N ILE A 10 -46.61 18.52 -17.58
CA ILE A 10 -46.40 17.50 -16.54
C ILE A 10 -45.23 16.57 -16.90
N ILE A 11 -45.15 16.13 -18.16
CA ILE A 11 -44.06 15.26 -18.62
C ILE A 11 -42.70 15.97 -18.49
N ILE A 12 -42.63 17.23 -18.90
CA ILE A 12 -41.40 18.03 -18.79
C ILE A 12 -40.99 18.20 -17.32
N ALA A 13 -41.94 18.57 -16.45
CA ALA A 13 -41.67 18.73 -15.02
C ALA A 13 -41.20 17.41 -14.36
N ALA A 14 -41.83 16.29 -14.69
CA ALA A 14 -41.43 14.98 -14.19
C ALA A 14 -40.03 14.59 -14.69
N SER A 15 -39.73 14.82 -15.97
CA SER A 15 -38.40 14.52 -16.53
C SER A 15 -37.29 15.35 -15.89
N TYR A 16 -37.55 16.63 -15.60
CA TYR A 16 -36.62 17.50 -14.89
C TYR A 16 -36.37 17.01 -13.47
N PHE A 17 -37.42 16.61 -12.76
CA PHE A 17 -37.30 16.08 -11.40
C PHE A 17 -36.47 14.78 -11.35
N ILE A 18 -36.67 13.88 -12.32
CA ILE A 18 -35.88 12.64 -12.44
C ILE A 18 -34.40 12.97 -12.73
N ALA A 19 -34.11 13.93 -13.60
CA ALA A 19 -32.74 14.34 -13.91
C ALA A 19 -32.03 14.91 -12.67
N VAL A 20 -32.72 15.75 -11.87
CA VAL A 20 -32.17 16.30 -10.62
C VAL A 20 -31.88 15.19 -9.61
N LEU A 21 -32.80 14.23 -9.44
CA LEU A 21 -32.58 13.08 -8.55
C LEU A 21 -31.38 12.24 -9.01
N PHE A 22 -31.21 12.02 -10.31
CA PHE A 22 -30.06 11.29 -10.84
C PHE A 22 -28.74 11.99 -10.54
N VAL A 23 -28.67 13.32 -10.73
CA VAL A 23 -27.47 14.11 -10.41
C VAL A 23 -27.15 14.07 -8.92
N LEU A 24 -28.16 14.16 -8.05
CA LEU A 24 -27.96 14.07 -6.60
C LEU A 24 -27.44 12.70 -6.18
N VAL A 25 -27.97 11.61 -6.77
CA VAL A 25 -27.46 10.25 -6.52
C VAL A 25 -26.01 10.12 -7.00
N VAL A 26 -25.68 10.61 -8.19
CA VAL A 26 -24.30 10.57 -8.71
C VAL A 26 -23.35 11.38 -7.82
N ALA A 27 -23.75 12.56 -7.37
CA ALA A 27 -22.95 13.39 -6.48
C ALA A 27 -22.72 12.74 -5.11
N ALA A 28 -23.77 12.15 -4.51
CA ALA A 28 -23.66 11.43 -3.24
C ALA A 28 -22.73 10.21 -3.36
N ASN A 29 -22.86 9.42 -4.44
CA ASN A 29 -21.96 8.29 -4.68
C ASN A 29 -20.51 8.74 -4.95
N ALA A 30 -20.30 9.90 -5.58
CA ALA A 30 -18.96 10.45 -5.80
C ALA A 30 -18.32 10.97 -4.50
N GLU A 31 -19.11 11.58 -3.62
CA GLU A 31 -18.66 11.99 -2.28
C GLU A 31 -18.32 10.78 -1.40
N GLU A 32 -19.17 9.75 -1.42
CA GLU A 32 -18.93 8.50 -0.69
C GLU A 32 -17.71 7.74 -1.24
N ALA A 33 -17.53 7.72 -2.57
CA ALA A 33 -16.32 7.20 -3.20
C ALA A 33 -15.06 8.03 -2.86
N GLY A 34 -15.20 9.35 -2.71
CA GLY A 34 -14.12 10.25 -2.30
C GLY A 34 -13.75 10.10 -0.82
N ALA A 35 -14.73 9.87 0.06
CA ALA A 35 -14.52 9.64 1.49
C ALA A 35 -13.89 8.26 1.77
N HIS A 36 -14.13 7.28 0.90
CA HIS A 36 -13.50 5.95 0.92
C HIS A 36 -12.27 5.82 0.05
N ALA A 37 -11.86 6.89 -0.64
CA ALA A 37 -10.53 6.97 -1.23
C ALA A 37 -9.54 7.13 -0.08
N VAL A 38 -9.22 6.02 0.59
CA VAL A 38 -7.94 5.83 1.24
C VAL A 38 -6.92 6.39 0.26
N GLU A 39 -6.24 7.48 0.64
CA GLU A 39 -5.10 7.99 -0.12
C GLU A 39 -4.24 6.76 -0.41
N GLN A 40 -4.28 6.28 -1.65
CA GLN A 40 -3.33 5.32 -2.13
C GLN A 40 -2.03 6.10 -2.19
N GLU A 41 -1.37 6.22 -1.04
CA GLU A 41 0.01 6.66 -0.97
C GLU A 41 0.73 5.71 -1.92
N ILE A 42 1.20 6.26 -3.04
CA ILE A 42 2.03 5.51 -3.98
C ILE A 42 3.33 5.27 -3.24
N VAL A 43 3.37 4.19 -2.48
CA VAL A 43 4.56 3.79 -1.75
C VAL A 43 5.51 3.22 -2.78
N THR A 44 6.56 3.99 -3.04
CA THR A 44 7.65 3.58 -3.90
C THR A 44 8.42 2.48 -3.18
N GLY A 45 8.63 1.35 -3.87
CA GLY A 45 9.55 0.31 -3.42
C GLY A 45 10.98 0.86 -3.21
N PRO A 46 11.91 0.01 -2.75
CA PRO A 46 13.29 0.42 -2.56
C PRO A 46 13.84 1.05 -3.85
N GLY A 47 14.46 2.22 -3.70
CA GLY A 47 15.13 2.89 -4.81
C GLY A 47 16.24 2.01 -5.37
N GLN A 48 16.57 2.18 -6.66
CA GLN A 48 17.70 1.48 -7.25
C GLN A 48 18.99 2.13 -6.77
N HIS A 49 19.60 1.56 -5.74
CA HIS A 49 20.88 1.99 -5.17
C HIS A 49 21.92 0.88 -5.29
N ASP A 50 23.18 1.27 -5.43
CA ASP A 50 24.28 0.32 -5.30
C ASP A 50 24.46 -0.02 -3.81
N LEU A 51 24.27 -1.30 -3.47
CA LEU A 51 24.34 -1.78 -2.09
C LEU A 51 25.74 -2.27 -1.73
N SER A 52 26.13 -2.06 -0.47
CA SER A 52 27.23 -2.77 0.18
C SER A 52 26.69 -3.60 1.33
N LEU A 53 26.89 -4.92 1.30
CA LEU A 53 26.59 -5.79 2.44
C LEU A 53 27.56 -5.46 3.58
N ILE A 54 27.02 -5.13 4.75
CA ILE A 54 27.81 -4.81 5.95
C ILE A 54 27.70 -5.87 7.03
N SER A 55 26.61 -6.62 7.07
CA SER A 55 26.38 -7.67 8.06
C SER A 55 25.47 -8.74 7.48
N SER A 56 25.75 -10.00 7.82
CA SER A 56 24.90 -11.14 7.52
C SER A 56 24.93 -12.07 8.73
N GLN A 57 23.78 -12.30 9.34
CA GLN A 57 23.68 -13.06 10.60
C GLN A 57 22.54 -14.07 10.52
N PRO A 58 22.65 -15.23 11.18
CA PRO A 58 21.55 -16.18 11.26
C PRO A 58 20.37 -15.55 12.01
N TRP A 59 19.17 -15.67 11.45
CA TRP A 59 17.93 -15.30 12.13
C TRP A 59 17.53 -16.42 13.08
N LEU A 60 17.61 -16.16 14.38
CA LEU A 60 17.36 -17.13 15.45
C LEU A 60 16.03 -16.85 16.14
N VAL A 61 15.18 -17.88 16.25
CA VAL A 61 13.95 -17.84 17.06
C VAL A 61 13.98 -19.07 17.97
N GLU A 62 13.89 -18.84 19.29
CA GLU A 62 13.94 -19.91 20.31
C GLU A 62 15.20 -20.82 20.19
N GLY A 63 16.29 -20.29 19.65
CA GLY A 63 17.55 -21.03 19.44
C GLY A 63 17.61 -21.84 18.14
N GLU A 64 16.54 -21.86 17.36
CA GLU A 64 16.53 -22.43 16.01
C GLU A 64 16.90 -21.37 14.97
N VAL A 65 17.80 -21.69 14.04
CA VAL A 65 18.09 -20.84 12.90
C VAL A 65 16.95 -20.97 11.91
N LEU A 66 16.13 -19.93 11.74
CA LEU A 66 15.03 -19.89 10.78
C LEU A 66 15.42 -19.30 9.42
N GLY A 67 16.58 -18.66 9.33
CA GLY A 67 17.02 -18.05 8.10
C GLY A 67 18.21 -17.12 8.27
N THR A 68 18.28 -16.08 7.45
CA THR A 68 19.41 -15.12 7.44
C THR A 68 18.89 -13.69 7.36
N LEU A 69 19.39 -12.82 8.23
CA LEU A 69 19.21 -11.37 8.15
C LEU A 69 20.46 -10.73 7.54
N ALA A 70 20.30 -10.09 6.40
CA ALA A 70 21.33 -9.35 5.69
C ALA A 70 21.07 -7.84 5.80
N ALA A 71 22.09 -7.07 6.19
CA ALA A 71 22.01 -5.62 6.33
C ALA A 71 23.01 -4.94 5.40
N TYR A 72 22.58 -3.84 4.80
CA TYR A 72 23.27 -3.13 3.74
C TYR A 72 23.28 -1.62 3.97
N VAL A 73 24.23 -0.95 3.32
CA VAL A 73 24.29 0.52 3.18
C VAL A 73 24.35 0.91 1.72
N TYR A 74 23.82 2.09 1.40
CA TYR A 74 23.87 2.65 0.05
C TYR A 74 25.26 3.26 -0.23
N LYS A 75 25.88 2.93 -1.36
CA LYS A 75 27.22 3.42 -1.72
C LYS A 75 27.26 4.87 -2.17
N ASP A 76 26.17 5.33 -2.76
CA ASP A 76 26.01 6.64 -3.41
C ASP A 76 25.50 7.72 -2.45
N MET A 77 24.98 7.32 -1.29
CA MET A 77 24.40 8.23 -0.31
C MET A 77 25.43 8.56 0.78
N THR A 78 25.61 9.85 1.07
CA THR A 78 26.47 10.33 2.16
C THR A 78 25.76 10.28 3.52
N THR A 79 24.73 9.45 3.65
CA THR A 79 23.94 9.35 4.88
C THR A 79 24.73 8.58 5.92
N GLU A 80 24.92 9.16 7.11
CA GLU A 80 25.65 8.53 8.22
C GLU A 80 24.86 7.39 8.90
N ARG A 81 23.87 6.80 8.20
CA ARG A 81 23.04 5.74 8.77
C ARG A 81 23.87 4.45 8.86
N PRO A 82 23.72 3.69 9.96
CA PRO A 82 24.44 2.43 10.11
C PRO A 82 23.90 1.34 9.16
N ILE A 83 22.62 1.42 8.76
CA ILE A 83 21.94 0.49 7.85
C ILE A 83 20.94 1.33 7.04
N ASP A 84 20.95 1.21 5.72
CA ASP A 84 19.97 1.86 4.83
C ASP A 84 18.92 0.87 4.29
N TYR A 85 19.28 -0.41 4.25
CA TYR A 85 18.48 -1.47 3.65
C TYR A 85 18.76 -2.80 4.34
N TRP A 86 17.74 -3.63 4.52
CA TRP A 86 17.92 -4.97 5.06
C TRP A 86 16.97 -5.96 4.41
N GLU A 87 17.39 -7.22 4.35
CA GLU A 87 16.64 -8.34 3.79
C GLU A 87 16.63 -9.51 4.77
N LEU A 88 15.47 -10.14 4.89
CA LEU A 88 15.29 -11.34 5.68
C LEU A 88 14.97 -12.50 4.75
N TYR A 89 15.74 -13.57 4.85
CA TYR A 89 15.60 -14.79 4.08
C TYR A 89 15.24 -15.97 4.98
N ASP A 90 14.55 -16.98 4.44
CA ASP A 90 14.40 -18.27 5.11
C ASP A 90 15.63 -19.18 4.95
N LYS A 91 15.50 -20.43 5.40
CA LYS A 91 16.52 -21.48 5.24
C LYS A 91 16.77 -21.88 3.79
N ALA A 92 15.79 -21.76 2.90
CA ALA A 92 15.91 -22.07 1.48
C ALA A 92 16.56 -20.91 0.69
N GLY A 93 16.63 -19.72 1.30
CA GLY A 93 17.13 -18.51 0.67
C GLY A 93 16.02 -17.69 0.01
N ASP A 94 14.75 -18.00 0.27
CA ASP A 94 13.61 -17.24 -0.21
C ASP A 94 13.46 -15.95 0.62
N LEU A 95 13.21 -14.83 -0.06
CA LEU A 95 13.04 -13.53 0.58
C LEU A 95 11.69 -13.46 1.32
N LEU A 96 11.74 -13.16 2.61
CA LEU A 96 10.58 -13.09 3.50
C LEU A 96 10.14 -11.66 3.78
N ALA A 97 11.10 -10.77 3.98
CA ALA A 97 10.85 -9.37 4.28
C ALA A 97 12.01 -8.49 3.84
N VAL A 98 11.71 -7.22 3.61
CA VAL A 98 12.68 -6.20 3.23
C VAL A 98 12.32 -4.90 3.94
N GLY A 99 13.34 -4.18 4.40
CA GLY A 99 13.18 -2.84 4.95
C GLY A 99 14.11 -1.84 4.26
N TRP A 100 13.62 -0.63 4.01
CA TRP A 100 14.35 0.44 3.34
C TRP A 100 13.87 1.81 3.80
N PHE A 101 14.68 2.85 3.57
CA PHE A 101 14.23 4.23 3.69
C PHE A 101 13.70 4.74 2.35
N ASP A 102 12.51 5.34 2.35
CA ASP A 102 11.99 6.03 1.17
C ASP A 102 12.73 7.36 0.91
N LYS A 103 12.36 8.05 -0.17
CA LYS A 103 12.96 9.35 -0.56
C LYS A 103 12.80 10.46 0.49
N PHE A 104 11.88 10.31 1.44
CA PHE A 104 11.66 11.24 2.54
C PHE A 104 12.41 10.83 3.81
N GLY A 105 13.15 9.72 3.78
CA GLY A 105 13.85 9.17 4.93
C GLY A 105 12.92 8.46 5.92
N ILE A 106 11.73 8.04 5.48
CA ILE A 106 10.80 7.24 6.29
C ILE A 106 11.17 5.77 6.11
N GLU A 107 11.32 5.05 7.23
CA GLU A 107 11.52 3.60 7.20
C GLU A 107 10.22 2.91 6.73
N ARG A 108 10.37 2.07 5.72
CA ARG A 108 9.32 1.26 5.11
C ARG A 108 9.74 -0.19 5.20
N THR A 109 8.81 -1.06 5.60
CA THR A 109 9.01 -2.50 5.65
C THR A 109 7.97 -3.16 4.80
N ALA A 110 8.35 -4.16 4.01
CA ALA A 110 7.42 -5.01 3.30
C ALA A 110 7.69 -6.48 3.62
N VAL A 111 6.63 -7.25 3.79
CA VAL A 111 6.65 -8.66 4.18
C VAL A 111 5.87 -9.47 3.16
N ASP A 112 6.32 -10.69 2.86
CA ASP A 112 5.58 -11.59 1.98
C ASP A 112 4.13 -11.80 2.50
N ARG A 113 3.16 -11.69 1.60
CA ARG A 113 1.73 -11.81 1.91
C ARG A 113 1.37 -13.17 2.47
N GLY A 114 2.05 -14.23 2.02
CA GLY A 114 1.87 -15.58 2.54
C GLY A 114 2.16 -15.65 4.04
N ILE A 115 3.16 -14.90 4.52
CA ILE A 115 3.47 -14.78 5.95
C ILE A 115 2.39 -13.99 6.67
N MET A 116 1.98 -12.84 6.11
CA MET A 116 1.00 -11.95 6.73
C MET A 116 -0.40 -12.58 6.85
N GLU A 117 -0.76 -13.42 5.89
CA GLU A 117 -2.05 -14.14 5.86
C GLU A 117 -1.94 -15.56 6.47
N GLU A 118 -0.83 -15.88 7.14
CA GLU A 118 -0.58 -17.18 7.80
C GLU A 118 -0.78 -18.39 6.86
N LYS A 119 -0.39 -18.25 5.59
CA LYS A 119 -0.46 -19.30 4.58
C LYS A 119 0.75 -20.24 4.68
N ASP A 120 0.55 -21.48 4.25
CA ASP A 120 1.58 -22.52 4.22
C ASP A 120 2.72 -22.25 3.22
N LYS A 121 2.61 -21.22 2.37
CA LYS A 121 3.57 -20.93 1.29
C LYS A 121 3.76 -19.43 1.10
N LEU A 122 4.99 -19.07 0.76
CA LEU A 122 5.32 -17.73 0.27
C LEU A 122 4.66 -17.48 -1.08
N GLU A 123 4.21 -16.25 -1.29
CA GLU A 123 3.53 -15.86 -2.53
C GLU A 123 4.40 -15.03 -3.47
N GLY A 124 5.54 -14.54 -2.98
CA GLY A 124 6.39 -13.58 -3.68
C GLY A 124 5.75 -12.20 -3.84
N ILE A 125 4.64 -11.96 -3.14
CA ILE A 125 3.89 -10.70 -3.17
C ILE A 125 4.16 -10.00 -1.83
N PHE A 126 4.82 -8.85 -1.88
CA PHE A 126 5.17 -8.11 -0.66
C PHE A 126 4.10 -7.08 -0.33
N VAL A 127 3.62 -7.12 0.92
CA VAL A 127 2.68 -6.17 1.49
C VAL A 127 3.43 -5.22 2.38
N LEU A 128 3.20 -3.92 2.19
CA LEU A 128 3.81 -2.89 2.99
C LEU A 128 3.22 -2.87 4.40
N VAL A 129 4.09 -2.90 5.39
CA VAL A 129 3.78 -2.70 6.81
C VAL A 129 4.17 -1.28 7.17
N LEU A 130 3.18 -0.41 7.29
CA LEU A 130 3.38 0.97 7.75
C LEU A 130 3.45 0.97 9.29
N GLY A 131 4.59 1.41 9.83
CA GLY A 131 4.71 1.68 11.26
C GLY A 131 3.82 2.88 11.63
N GLY A 132 2.71 2.62 12.32
CA GLY A 132 1.85 3.64 12.89
C GLY A 132 1.14 3.12 14.12
N THR A 133 1.44 3.69 15.28
CA THR A 133 0.56 3.57 16.45
C THR A 133 -0.69 4.40 16.15
N VAL A 134 -1.87 3.76 16.20
CA VAL A 134 -3.12 4.51 16.43
C VAL A 134 -3.01 5.02 17.86
N ILE A 135 -2.73 6.31 18.03
CA ILE A 135 -2.78 7.01 19.33
C ILE A 135 -4.24 7.38 19.61
#